data_AF-A0A0C3PBK8-F1
#
_entry.id   AF-A0A0C3PBK8-F1
#
_cell.length_a   1.000
_cell.length_b   1.000
_cell.length_c   1.000
_cell.angle_alpha   90.00
_cell.angle_beta   90.00
_cell.angle_gamma   90.00
#
_symmetry.space_group_name_H-M   'P 1'
#
loop_
_entity.id
_entity.type
_entity.pdbx_description
1 polymer ?
#
loop_
_entity_poly.entity_id
_entity_poly.type
_entity_poly.pdbx_seq_one_letter_code
_entity_poly.pdbx_strand_id
1 'polypeptide(L)'
;MRASQLCLLEHFTDHQPHLFRKCLRVDPPIFDCILDQISGHAIFQSNSENCQLAVAVQLAIFLFRAGHYGNAASPEDVAQWAGVSIGSVVNCTNRVMVAILDEHDRFINIP
;
A
#
# COMPACT_ATOMS: atom_id res chain seq x y z
N MET A 1 13.78 3.61 18.74
CA MET A 1 12.50 3.07 18.25
C MET A 1 11.79 4.21 17.51
N ARG A 2 11.90 4.29 16.18
CA ARG A 2 11.12 5.28 15.40
C ARG A 2 9.76 4.65 15.16
N ALA A 3 8.70 5.26 15.69
CA ALA A 3 7.34 4.76 15.53
C ALA A 3 6.95 4.77 14.05
N SER A 4 6.40 3.65 13.57
CA SER A 4 5.80 3.59 12.24
C SER A 4 4.69 4.64 12.12
N GLN A 5 4.64 5.35 11.00
CA GLN A 5 3.53 6.27 10.74
C GLN A 5 2.29 5.54 10.19
N LEU A 6 2.38 4.23 9.92
CA LEU A 6 1.23 3.44 9.47
C LEU A 6 0.09 3.43 10.49
N CYS A 7 0.40 3.41 11.79
CA CYS A 7 -0.63 3.44 12.84
C CYS A 7 -1.44 4.75 12.83
N LEU A 8 -0.90 5.82 12.26
CA LEU A 8 -1.62 7.09 12.12
C LEU A 8 -2.68 7.03 11.02
N LEU A 9 -2.56 6.10 10.06
CA LEU A 9 -3.54 5.98 8.98
C LEU A 9 -4.92 5.58 9.51
N GLU A 10 -5.00 4.68 10.49
CA GLU A 10 -6.27 4.32 11.16
C GLU A 10 -6.90 5.56 11.79
N HIS A 11 -6.11 6.33 12.54
CA HIS A 11 -6.59 7.59 13.12
C HIS A 11 -7.01 8.62 12.08
N PHE A 12 -6.28 8.72 10.95
CA PHE A 12 -6.61 9.66 9.88
C PHE A 12 -7.90 9.30 9.16
N THR A 13 -8.21 8.02 8.99
CA THR A 13 -9.47 7.57 8.39
C THR A 13 -10.67 8.16 9.13
N ASP A 14 -10.67 8.08 10.46
CA ASP A 14 -11.82 8.47 11.28
C ASP A 14 -11.88 9.97 11.59
N HIS A 15 -10.72 10.61 11.77
CA HIS A 15 -10.67 11.95 12.34
C HIS A 15 -10.08 13.01 11.39
N GLN A 16 -9.23 12.61 10.44
CA GLN A 16 -8.46 13.53 9.60
C GLN A 16 -8.29 13.00 8.15
N PRO A 17 -9.38 12.78 7.40
CA PRO A 17 -9.32 12.13 6.08
C PRO A 17 -8.48 12.91 5.06
N HIS A 18 -8.34 14.23 5.24
CA HIS A 18 -7.45 15.05 4.44
C HIS A 18 -5.96 14.68 4.59
N LEU A 19 -5.52 14.22 5.77
CA LEU A 19 -4.17 13.72 6.00
C LEU A 19 -3.99 12.32 5.41
N PHE A 20 -5.01 11.46 5.52
CA PHE A 20 -5.03 10.17 4.83
C PHE A 20 -4.82 10.34 3.32
N ARG A 21 -5.63 11.22 2.70
CA ARG A 21 -5.51 11.56 1.27
C ARG A 21 -4.16 12.20 0.93
N LYS A 22 -3.61 13.03 1.81
CA LYS A 22 -2.28 13.62 1.61
C LYS A 22 -1.20 12.53 1.55
N CYS A 23 -1.28 11.52 2.40
CA CYS A 23 -0.33 10.42 2.45
C CYS A 23 -0.51 9.41 1.32
N LEU A 24 -1.72 8.93 1.08
CA LEU A 24 -1.99 7.80 0.17
C LEU A 24 -2.55 8.22 -1.20
N ARG A 25 -2.84 9.51 -1.40
CA ARG A 25 -3.41 10.09 -2.64
C ARG A 25 -4.80 9.57 -3.03
N VAL A 26 -5.44 8.79 -2.16
CA VAL A 26 -6.81 8.30 -2.31
C VAL A 26 -7.64 8.65 -1.07
N ASP A 27 -8.95 8.74 -1.22
CA ASP A 27 -9.86 8.87 -0.07
C ASP A 27 -10.03 7.49 0.61
N PRO A 28 -10.31 7.43 1.92
CA PRO A 28 -10.45 6.16 2.63
C PRO A 28 -11.44 5.16 1.99
N PRO A 29 -12.64 5.57 1.53
CA PRO A 29 -13.55 4.62 0.86
C PRO A 29 -13.00 4.05 -0.46
N ILE A 30 -12.13 4.79 -1.15
CA ILE A 30 -11.46 4.33 -2.37
C ILE A 30 -10.34 3.35 -2.01
N PHE A 31 -9.62 3.61 -0.91
CA PHE A 31 -8.64 2.67 -0.39
C PHE A 31 -9.29 1.31 -0.08
N ASP A 32 -10.43 1.31 0.63
CA ASP A 32 -11.16 0.09 0.97
C ASP A 32 -11.66 -0.64 -0.28
N CYS A 33 -12.16 0.10 -1.28
CA CYS A 33 -12.58 -0.48 -2.57
C CYS A 33 -11.43 -1.18 -3.31
N ILE A 34 -10.24 -0.55 -3.35
CA ILE A 34 -9.05 -1.18 -3.95
C ILE A 34 -8.63 -2.40 -3.14
N LEU A 35 -8.63 -2.28 -1.80
CA LEU A 35 -8.25 -3.36 -0.89
C LEU A 35 -9.15 -4.58 -1.09
N ASP A 36 -10.47 -4.39 -1.10
CA ASP A 36 -11.45 -5.46 -1.32
C ASP A 36 -11.21 -6.15 -2.66
N GLN A 37 -10.84 -5.39 -3.71
CA GLN A 37 -10.59 -5.96 -5.02
C GLN A 37 -9.37 -6.86 -5.06
N ILE A 38 -8.27 -6.45 -4.42
CA ILE A 38 -6.99 -7.17 -4.54
C ILE A 38 -6.77 -8.20 -3.42
N SER A 39 -7.52 -8.16 -2.33
CA SER A 39 -7.28 -9.01 -1.15
C SER A 39 -7.38 -10.50 -1.42
N GLY A 40 -8.18 -10.91 -2.41
CA GLY A 40 -8.30 -12.32 -2.83
C GLY A 40 -7.16 -12.84 -3.70
N HIS A 41 -6.25 -11.97 -4.15
CA HIS A 41 -5.23 -12.32 -5.12
C HIS A 41 -4.21 -13.33 -4.57
N ALA A 42 -3.88 -14.36 -5.36
CA ALA A 42 -3.00 -15.45 -4.94
C ALA A 42 -1.59 -14.98 -4.54
N ILE A 43 -1.13 -13.83 -5.05
CA ILE A 43 0.17 -13.24 -4.70
C ILE A 43 0.32 -12.88 -3.21
N PHE A 44 -0.80 -12.65 -2.52
CA PHE A 44 -0.84 -12.36 -1.08
C PHE A 44 -0.92 -13.64 -0.23
N GLN A 45 -1.08 -14.80 -0.86
CA GLN A 45 -1.09 -16.09 -0.19
C GLN A 45 0.36 -16.58 -0.06
N SER A 46 0.86 -16.66 1.17
CA SER A 46 2.19 -17.22 1.46
C SER A 46 2.08 -18.72 1.67
N ASN A 47 2.82 -19.51 0.88
CA ASN A 47 3.12 -20.91 1.24
C ASN A 47 4.37 -21.03 2.14
N SER A 48 4.91 -19.90 2.62
CA SER A 48 6.12 -19.88 3.46
C SER A 48 5.78 -19.66 4.92
N GLU A 49 6.63 -20.19 5.82
CA GLU A 49 6.48 -20.07 7.27
C GLU A 49 6.62 -18.62 7.78
N ASN A 50 7.08 -17.69 6.94
CA ASN A 50 7.19 -16.28 7.29
C ASN A 50 5.85 -15.58 7.09
N CYS A 51 5.33 -14.99 8.18
CA CYS A 51 4.11 -14.21 8.16
C CYS A 51 4.28 -13.00 7.24
N GLN A 52 3.45 -12.91 6.19
CA GLN A 52 3.41 -11.73 5.33
C GLN A 52 2.68 -10.59 6.04
N LEU A 53 3.04 -9.34 5.69
CA LEU A 53 2.29 -8.17 6.13
C LEU A 53 0.85 -8.24 5.57
N ALA A 54 -0.12 -7.74 6.35
CA ALA A 54 -1.50 -7.63 5.92
C ALA A 54 -1.62 -6.87 4.57
N VAL A 55 -2.56 -7.28 3.72
CA VAL A 55 -2.73 -6.68 2.37
C VAL A 55 -2.94 -5.17 2.45
N ALA A 56 -3.71 -4.69 3.44
CA ALA A 56 -3.90 -3.27 3.71
C ALA A 56 -2.57 -2.52 3.95
N VAL A 57 -1.64 -3.13 4.70
CA VAL A 57 -0.31 -2.55 4.94
C VAL A 57 0.50 -2.51 3.65
N GLN A 58 0.47 -3.59 2.86
CA GLN A 58 1.19 -3.64 1.58
C GLN A 58 0.65 -2.57 0.61
N LEU A 59 -0.69 -2.42 0.53
CA LEU A 59 -1.36 -1.41 -0.28
C LEU A 59 -1.02 0.00 0.16
N ALA A 60 -1.02 0.28 1.47
CA ALA A 60 -0.64 1.59 2.01
C ALA A 60 0.82 1.95 1.65
N ILE A 61 1.75 1.00 1.76
CA ILE A 61 3.15 1.18 1.35
C ILE A 61 3.24 1.50 -0.14
N PHE A 62 2.53 0.74 -0.99
CA PHE A 62 2.51 0.96 -2.43
C PHE A 62 1.96 2.34 -2.79
N LEU A 63 0.79 2.72 -2.24
CA LEU A 63 0.14 4.00 -2.53
C LEU A 63 0.92 5.19 -2.00
N PHE A 64 1.52 5.06 -0.80
CA PHE A 64 2.42 6.08 -0.29
C PHE A 64 3.60 6.28 -1.25
N ARG A 65 4.25 5.20 -1.68
CA ARG A 65 5.38 5.28 -2.62
C ARG A 65 4.98 5.84 -3.99
N ALA A 66 3.88 5.37 -4.58
CA ALA A 66 3.39 5.80 -5.88
C ALA A 66 2.86 7.25 -5.87
N GLY A 67 2.38 7.72 -4.72
CA GLY A 67 1.86 9.06 -4.51
C GLY A 67 2.92 10.14 -4.23
N HIS A 68 4.20 9.75 -4.20
CA HIS A 68 5.33 10.63 -3.93
C HIS A 68 6.37 10.53 -5.07
N TYR A 69 7.24 11.55 -5.16
CA TYR A 69 8.31 11.63 -6.15
C TYR A 69 9.65 11.97 -5.48
N GLY A 70 10.76 11.71 -6.18
CA GLY A 70 12.10 11.97 -5.68
C GLY A 70 12.43 11.10 -4.47
N ASN A 71 13.17 11.66 -3.50
CA ASN A 71 13.64 10.91 -2.33
C ASN A 71 12.48 10.31 -1.52
N ALA A 72 11.34 11.00 -1.41
CA ALA A 72 10.17 10.49 -0.69
C ALA A 72 9.57 9.20 -1.30
N ALA A 73 9.90 8.86 -2.56
CA ALA A 73 9.53 7.60 -3.20
C ALA A 73 10.64 6.52 -3.13
N SER A 74 11.79 6.84 -2.52
CA SER A 74 12.90 5.91 -2.33
C SER A 74 12.48 4.78 -1.38
N PRO A 75 12.90 3.53 -1.65
CA PRO A 75 12.65 2.41 -0.75
C PRO A 75 13.11 2.67 0.69
N GLU A 76 14.19 3.43 0.89
CA GLU A 76 14.76 3.81 2.17
C GLU A 76 13.81 4.73 2.97
N ASP A 77 13.34 5.81 2.36
CA ASP A 77 12.46 6.77 3.03
C ASP A 77 11.07 6.16 3.31
N VAL A 78 10.56 5.34 2.39
CA VAL A 78 9.31 4.60 2.59
C VAL A 78 9.46 3.55 3.70
N ALA A 79 10.61 2.88 3.78
CA ALA A 79 10.90 1.91 4.85
C ALA A 79 10.93 2.62 6.22
N GLN A 80 11.54 3.80 6.28
CA GLN A 80 11.54 4.63 7.49
C GLN A 80 10.12 5.08 7.87
N TRP A 81 9.31 5.52 6.90
CA TRP A 81 7.92 5.92 7.12
C TRP A 81 7.06 4.77 7.65
N ALA A 82 7.16 3.60 7.01
CA ALA A 82 6.38 2.42 7.32
C ALA A 82 6.90 1.61 8.51
N GLY A 83 8.15 1.83 8.94
CA GLY A 83 8.78 1.05 10.01
C GLY A 83 9.05 -0.41 9.62
N VAL A 84 9.37 -0.66 8.35
CA VAL A 84 9.68 -2.00 7.81
C VAL A 84 11.08 -2.04 7.18
N SER A 85 11.54 -3.21 6.73
CA SER A 85 12.80 -3.30 5.98
C SER A 85 12.66 -2.76 4.55
N ILE A 86 13.77 -2.33 3.95
CA ILE A 86 13.79 -1.90 2.53
C ILE A 86 13.30 -3.04 1.61
N GLY A 87 13.73 -4.27 1.87
CA GLY A 87 13.26 -5.44 1.13
C GLY A 87 11.76 -5.67 1.27
N SER A 88 11.18 -5.38 2.44
CA SER A 88 9.73 -5.42 2.64
C SER A 88 9.02 -4.39 1.77
N VAL A 89 9.54 -3.15 1.65
CA VAL A 89 8.95 -2.12 0.76
C VAL A 89 8.93 -2.58 -0.69
N VAL A 90 10.06 -3.12 -1.17
CA VAL A 90 10.17 -3.63 -2.56
C VAL A 90 9.17 -4.76 -2.78
N ASN A 91 9.11 -5.73 -1.87
CA ASN A 91 8.17 -6.86 -1.97
C ASN A 91 6.71 -6.41 -1.93
N CYS A 92 6.33 -5.51 -1.01
CA CYS A 92 4.98 -4.96 -0.95
C CYS A 92 4.63 -4.23 -2.25
N THR A 93 5.56 -3.41 -2.77
CA THR A 93 5.33 -2.68 -4.03
C THR A 93 5.08 -3.65 -5.18
N ASN A 94 5.93 -4.68 -5.32
CA ASN A 94 5.82 -5.64 -6.43
C ASN A 94 4.53 -6.46 -6.33
N ARG A 95 4.16 -6.93 -5.14
CA ARG A 95 2.94 -7.73 -4.95
C ARG A 95 1.68 -6.94 -5.26
N VAL A 96 1.59 -5.71 -4.76
CA VAL A 96 0.45 -4.82 -5.05
C VAL A 96 0.41 -4.44 -6.53
N MET A 97 1.56 -4.16 -7.15
CA MET A 97 1.64 -3.88 -8.58
C MET A 97 1.13 -5.06 -9.42
N VAL A 98 1.54 -6.30 -9.12
CA VAL A 98 1.03 -7.50 -9.80
C VAL A 98 -0.50 -7.60 -9.64
N ALA A 99 -1.01 -7.52 -8.41
CA ALA A 99 -2.45 -7.63 -8.19
C ALA A 99 -3.28 -6.52 -8.87
N ILE A 100 -2.75 -5.29 -8.96
CA ILE A 100 -3.40 -4.18 -9.69
C ILE A 100 -3.36 -4.41 -11.20
N LEU A 101 -2.23 -4.90 -11.74
CA LEU A 101 -2.10 -5.14 -13.18
C LEU A 101 -2.99 -6.29 -13.65
N ASP A 102 -3.24 -7.30 -12.80
CA ASP A 102 -4.17 -8.39 -13.13
C ASP A 102 -5.64 -7.91 -13.20
N GLU A 103 -5.95 -6.75 -12.63
CA GLU A 103 -7.26 -6.09 -12.74
C GLU A 103 -7.36 -5.16 -13.97
N HIS A 104 -6.29 -5.00 -14.75
CA HIS A 104 -6.19 -4.01 -15.84
C HIS A 104 -7.36 -4.12 -16.83
N ASP A 105 -7.58 -5.28 -17.42
CA ASP A 105 -8.58 -5.48 -18.48
C ASP A 105 -10.02 -5.30 -17.98
N ARG A 106 -10.23 -5.41 -16.67
CA ARG A 106 -11.54 -5.16 -16.07
C ARG A 106 -11.90 -3.68 -16.07
N PHE A 107 -10.91 -2.79 -15.93
CA PHE A 107 -11.11 -1.36 -15.73
C PHE A 107 -10.63 -0.48 -16.88
N ILE A 108 -9.63 -0.93 -17.64
CA ILE A 108 -9.02 -0.21 -18.75
C ILE A 108 -9.38 -0.95 -20.03
N ASN A 109 -10.41 -0.44 -20.71
CA ASN A 109 -10.83 -0.91 -22.03
C ASN A 109 -10.74 0.27 -23.00
N ILE A 110 -9.99 0.08 -24.10
CA ILE A 110 -9.98 1.03 -25.21
C ILE A 110 -11.13 0.63 -26.14
N PRO A 111 -12.11 1.52 -26.41
CA PRO A 111 -13.24 1.23 -27.28
C PRO A 111 -12.84 0.99 -28.74
#